data_AF-A0A946YJ05-F1
#
_entry.id   AF-A0A946YJ05-F1
#
_cell.length_a   1.000
_cell.length_b   1.000
_cell.length_c   1.000
_cell.angle_alpha   90.00
_cell.angle_beta   90.00
_cell.angle_gamma   90.00
#
_symmetry.space_group_name_H-M   'P 1'
#
loop_
_entity.id
_entity.type
_entity.pdbx_description
1 polymer ?
#
loop_
_entity_poly.entity_id
_entity_poly.type
_entity_poly.pdbx_seq_one_letter_code
_entity_poly.pdbx_strand_id
1 'polypeptide(L)' 'YGLYPDDDIIIYCFKGARVSNTYVAMKLAGFKHLRNYLGSWNEWSRDEKLPINDERLPA' A
#
# COMPACT_ATOMS: atom_id res chain seq x y z
N TYR A 1 5.34 9.30 -13.87
CA TYR A 1 4.49 9.81 -12.77
C TYR A 1 5.15 9.45 -11.45
N GLY A 2 5.19 10.37 -10.50
CA GLY A 2 5.83 10.20 -9.18
C GLY A 2 4.85 10.41 -8.04
N LEU A 3 5.33 10.28 -6.80
CA LEU A 3 4.58 10.56 -5.58
C LEU A 3 5.02 11.92 -5.01
N TYR A 4 4.05 12.71 -4.53
CA TYR A 4 4.25 14.04 -3.96
C TYR A 4 3.75 14.12 -2.51
N PRO A 5 4.31 15.02 -1.68
CA PRO A 5 3.99 15.09 -0.24
C PRO A 5 2.50 15.28 0.11
N ASP A 6 1.74 15.89 -0.79
CA ASP A 6 0.31 16.19 -0.61
C ASP A 6 -0.62 15.18 -1.30
N ASP A 7 -0.09 14.11 -1.91
CA ASP A 7 -0.90 13.03 -2.48
C ASP A 7 -1.63 12.24 -1.38
N ASP A 8 -2.83 11.74 -1.69
CA ASP A 8 -3.57 10.82 -0.82
C ASP A 8 -3.14 9.37 -1.07
N ILE A 9 -2.38 8.80 -0.13
CA ILE A 9 -1.66 7.54 -0.31
C ILE A 9 -2.17 6.49 0.68
N ILE A 10 -2.56 5.33 0.14
CA ILE A 10 -2.86 4.12 0.90
C ILE A 10 -1.75 3.10 0.67
N ILE A 11 -1.11 2.67 1.74
CA ILE A 11 0.00 1.70 1.72
C ILE A 11 -0.53 0.35 2.18
N TYR A 12 -0.14 -0.73 1.50
CA TYR A 12 -0.51 -2.10 1.84
C TYR A 12 0.68 -3.06 1.64
N CYS A 13 0.60 -4.25 2.23
CA CYS A 13 1.55 -5.32 1.97
C CYS A 13 0.86 -6.70 1.94
N PHE A 14 1.24 -7.63 2.83
CA PHE A 14 0.53 -8.92 3.01
C PHE A 14 -0.39 -8.89 4.24
N LYS A 15 0.15 -8.51 5.41
CA LYS A 15 -0.58 -8.40 6.69
C LYS A 15 -0.18 -7.14 7.48
N GLY A 16 -0.05 -6.00 6.80
CA GLY A 16 0.30 -4.71 7.42
C GLY A 16 1.73 -4.54 7.97
N ALA A 17 2.46 -5.59 8.36
CA ALA A 17 3.74 -5.45 9.08
C ALA A 17 4.81 -4.63 8.32
N ARG A 18 4.91 -4.82 6.99
CA ARG A 18 5.89 -4.07 6.16
C ARG A 18 5.49 -2.61 5.97
N VAL A 19 4.20 -2.28 6.12
CA VAL A 19 3.71 -0.91 5.99
C VAL A 19 4.30 -0.01 7.06
N SER A 20 4.57 -0.50 8.27
CA SER A 20 5.14 0.29 9.36
C SER A 20 6.44 1.01 8.96
N ASN A 21 7.37 0.31 8.32
CA ASN A 21 8.65 0.89 7.89
C ASN A 21 8.44 1.96 6.82
N THR A 22 7.64 1.66 5.80
CA THR A 22 7.35 2.60 4.70
C THR A 22 6.59 3.83 5.20
N TYR A 23 5.59 3.64 6.07
CA TYR A 23 4.79 4.71 6.63
C TYR A 23 5.65 5.71 7.41
N VAL A 24 6.55 5.21 8.27
CA VAL A 24 7.47 6.08 9.02
C VAL A 24 8.43 6.80 8.08
N ALA A 25 9.02 6.10 7.10
CA ALA A 25 9.92 6.72 6.12
C ALA A 25 9.22 7.84 5.32
N MET A 26 7.99 7.61 4.87
CA MET A 26 7.22 8.61 4.12
C MET A 26 6.77 9.78 5.01
N LYS A 27 6.37 9.53 6.26
CA LYS A 27 6.11 10.61 7.23
C LYS A 27 7.34 11.50 7.41
N LEU A 28 8.52 10.91 7.59
CA LEU A 28 9.78 11.66 7.72
C LEU A 28 10.16 12.41 6.44
N ALA A 29 9.80 11.89 5.27
CA ALA A 29 9.97 12.55 3.98
C ALA A 29 8.93 13.66 3.69
N GLY A 30 8.03 13.96 4.64
CA GLY A 30 7.09 15.08 4.55
C GLY A 30 5.72 14.73 3.96
N PHE A 31 5.42 13.46 3.69
CA PHE A 31 4.11 13.05 3.20
C PHE A 31 3.04 13.19 4.28
N LYS A 32 1.97 13.90 3.95
CA LYS A 32 0.95 14.31 4.94
C LYS A 32 -0.21 13.33 5.00
N HIS A 33 -0.72 12.91 3.85
CA HIS A 33 -1.96 12.13 3.70
C HIS A 33 -1.64 10.65 3.47
N LEU A 34 -1.22 9.97 4.54
CA LEU A 34 -0.87 8.55 4.50
C LEU A 34 -1.87 7.72 5.31
N ARG A 35 -2.29 6.57 4.76
CA ARG A 35 -3.12 5.58 5.45
C ARG A 35 -2.57 4.17 5.25
N ASN A 36 -2.70 3.34 6.28
CA ASN A 36 -2.34 1.92 6.21
C ASN A 36 -3.60 1.08 5.99
N TYR A 37 -3.63 0.32 4.89
CA TYR A 37 -4.63 -0.73 4.71
C TYR A 37 -4.16 -2.01 5.43
N LEU A 38 -4.57 -2.15 6.70
CA LEU A 38 -4.08 -3.18 7.60
C LEU A 38 -4.34 -4.61 7.09
N GLY A 39 -5.55 -4.88 6.58
CA GLY A 39 -5.90 -6.21 6.06
C GLY A 39 -5.10 -6.60 4.82
N SER A 40 -4.65 -5.62 4.03
CA SER A 40 -3.65 -5.78 2.98
C SER A 40 -4.06 -6.89 1.98
N TRP A 41 -3.09 -7.51 1.30
CA TRP A 41 -3.37 -8.61 0.38
C TRP A 41 -4.09 -9.79 1.05
N ASN A 42 -3.80 -10.11 2.31
CA ASN A 42 -4.43 -11.21 3.01
C ASN A 42 -5.95 -11.04 3.18
N GLU A 43 -6.45 -9.82 3.30
CA GLU A 43 -7.89 -9.52 3.28
C GLU A 43 -8.42 -9.48 1.84
N TRP A 44 -7.77 -8.69 0.97
CA TRP A 44 -8.23 -8.46 -0.40
C TRP A 44 -8.37 -9.75 -1.22
N SER A 45 -7.39 -10.66 -1.12
CA SER A 45 -7.35 -11.88 -1.92
C SER A 45 -8.36 -12.95 -1.47
N ARG A 46 -9.12 -12.72 -0.39
CA ARG A 46 -10.12 -13.68 0.12
C ARG A 46 -11.52 -13.43 -0.42
N ASP A 47 -11.76 -12.26 -0.98
CA ASP A 47 -13.01 -11.95 -1.65
C ASP A 47 -12.82 -12.09 -3.16
N GLU A 48 -13.34 -13.19 -3.72
CA GLU A 48 -13.28 -13.50 -5.14
C GLU A 48 -13.99 -12.46 -6.03
N LYS A 49 -14.83 -11.60 -5.44
CA LYS A 49 -15.50 -10.51 -6.17
C LYS A 49 -14.61 -9.29 -6.37
N LEU A 50 -13.49 -9.18 -5.65
CA LEU A 50 -12.57 -8.06 -5.77
C LEU A 50 -11.62 -8.26 -6.96
N PRO A 51 -11.28 -7.19 -7.70
CA PRO A 51 -10.40 -7.31 -8.85
C PRO A 51 -8.97 -7.64 -8.42
N ILE A 52 -8.33 -8.52 -9.20
CA ILE A 52 -6.91 -8.85 -9.10
C ILE A 52 -6.30 -8.63 -10.49
N ASN A 53 -5.23 -7.85 -10.55
CA ASN A 53 -4.43 -7.76 -11.78
C ASN A 53 -3.43 -8.93 -11.80
N ASP A 54 -3.48 -9.78 -12.83
CA ASP A 54 -2.55 -10.90 -13.05
C ASP A 54 -1.37 -10.51 -13.96
N GLU A 55 -1.09 -9.22 -14.09
CA GLU A 55 0.18 -8.72 -14.66
C GLU A 55 1.34 -9.14 -13.76
N ARG A 56 1.78 -10.39 -13.93
CA ARG A 56 3.10 -10.82 -13.46
C ARG A 56 4.12 -9.96 -14.19
N LEU A 57 4.85 -9.15 -13.43
CA LEU A 57 6.05 -8.50 -13.96
C LEU A 57 6.96 -9.59 -14.54
N PRO A 58 7.53 -9.37 -15.74
CA PRO A 58 8.53 -10.30 -16.26
C PRO A 58 9.65 -10.46 -15.22
N ALA A 59 10.06 -11.70 -15.02
CA ALA A 59 11.13 -12.09 -14.10
C ALA A 59 12.46 -11.41 -14.44
#